data_AF-A0A355BFI3-F1
#
_entry.id   AF-A0A355BFI3-F1
#
_cell.length_a   1.000
_cell.length_b   1.000
_cell.length_c   1.000
_cell.angle_alpha   90.00
_cell.angle_beta   90.00
_cell.angle_gamma   90.00
#
_symmetry.space_group_name_H-M   'P 1'
#
loop_
_entity.id
_entity.type
_entity.pdbx_description
1 polymer ?
#
loop_
_entity_poly.entity_id
_entity_poly.type
_entity_poly.pdbx_seq_one_letter_code
_entity_poly.pdbx_strand_id
1 'polypeptide(L)'
;MKGPISQFIEQHFLHFNAAALVDAAKGYEAHLLDNGKMMVTLAGAMSTAEMGKSLAEMIRQDKIHIISCTGANLEEDIMNLVAHNSYQRIPNYRDLTPQEEWDLLENHYNRVTDTCIPEEEAFRRLQQHLIDIWKKAESEGKRYFPHEFMY
;
A
#
# COMPACT_ATOMS: atom_id res chain seq x y z
N MET A 1 -2.24 27.02 9.48
CA MET A 1 -0.88 27.08 10.08
C MET A 1 -0.18 25.77 9.76
N LYS A 2 1.09 25.81 9.31
CA LYS A 2 1.90 24.59 9.12
C LYS A 2 2.08 23.89 10.48
N GLY A 3 1.76 22.60 10.55
CA GLY A 3 1.68 21.84 11.80
C GLY A 3 3.04 21.49 12.41
N PRO A 4 3.07 20.84 13.59
CA PRO A 4 4.31 20.52 14.31
C PRO A 4 5.34 19.74 13.48
N ILE A 5 4.89 18.80 12.63
CA ILE A 5 5.77 18.01 11.75
C ILE A 5 6.45 18.90 10.69
N SER A 6 5.71 19.81 10.07
CA SER A 6 6.27 20.74 9.08
C SER A 6 7.34 21.63 9.70
N GLN A 7 7.08 22.14 10.91
CA GLN A 7 8.05 22.97 11.64
C GLN A 7 9.29 22.15 12.03
N PHE A 8 9.11 20.92 12.48
CA PHE A 8 10.21 20.01 12.83
C PHE A 8 11.12 19.74 11.63
N ILE A 9 10.56 19.36 10.47
CA ILE A 9 11.40 19.07 9.30
C ILE A 9 12.09 20.34 8.77
N GLU A 10 11.41 21.49 8.78
CA GLU A 10 12.03 22.75 8.35
C GLU A 10 13.19 23.18 9.25
N GLN A 11 13.14 22.89 10.55
CA GLN A 11 14.19 23.24 11.51
C GLN A 11 15.37 22.24 11.48
N HIS A 12 15.10 20.95 11.30
CA HIS A 12 16.11 19.90 11.50
C HIS A 12 16.68 19.34 10.19
N PHE A 13 15.94 19.38 9.07
CA PHE A 13 16.32 18.68 7.85
C PHE A 13 16.95 19.67 6.85
N LEU A 14 18.15 20.15 7.16
CA LEU A 14 18.77 21.29 6.47
C LEU A 14 19.69 20.92 5.30
N HIS A 15 20.28 19.73 5.28
CA HIS A 15 21.32 19.36 4.32
C HIS A 15 21.16 17.92 3.79
N PHE A 16 21.81 17.64 2.66
CA PHE A 16 21.85 16.32 2.01
C PHE A 16 20.44 15.75 1.73
N ASN A 17 20.28 14.44 1.90
CA ASN A 17 19.00 13.75 1.67
C ASN A 17 17.88 14.21 2.61
N ALA A 18 18.21 14.80 3.76
CA ALA A 18 17.20 15.34 4.66
C ALA A 18 16.51 16.57 4.05
N ALA A 19 17.29 17.50 3.47
CA ALA A 19 16.77 18.69 2.80
C ALA A 19 15.83 18.35 1.62
N ALA A 20 16.11 17.25 0.91
CA ALA A 20 15.28 16.80 -0.20
C ALA A 20 13.82 16.54 0.21
N LEU A 21 13.56 16.13 1.46
CA LEU A 21 12.18 15.98 1.97
C LEU A 21 11.47 17.34 2.05
N VAL A 22 12.16 18.37 2.54
CA VAL A 22 11.62 19.72 2.69
C VAL A 22 11.34 20.33 1.32
N ASP A 23 12.27 20.17 0.39
CA ASP A 23 12.14 20.67 -0.99
C ASP A 23 10.99 19.96 -1.73
N ALA A 24 10.87 18.63 -1.58
CA ALA A 24 9.75 17.87 -2.15
C ALA A 24 8.40 18.31 -1.58
N ALA A 25 8.30 18.52 -0.26
CA ALA A 25 7.07 18.97 0.38
C ALA A 25 6.64 20.37 -0.11
N LYS A 26 7.59 21.33 -0.17
CA LYS A 26 7.32 22.68 -0.68
C LYS A 26 7.00 22.69 -2.16
N GLY A 27 7.72 21.89 -2.96
CA GLY A 27 7.45 21.73 -4.39
C GLY A 27 6.07 21.18 -4.66
N TYR A 28 5.63 20.19 -3.87
CA TYR A 28 4.28 19.65 -4.00
C TYR A 28 3.20 20.66 -3.56
N GLU A 29 3.41 21.40 -2.47
CA GLU A 29 2.51 22.51 -2.09
C GLU A 29 2.35 23.53 -3.22
N ALA A 30 3.46 23.96 -3.84
CA ALA A 30 3.45 24.90 -4.95
C ALA A 30 2.71 24.32 -6.18
N HIS A 31 2.98 23.06 -6.54
CA HIS A 31 2.28 22.38 -7.64
C HIS A 31 0.77 22.36 -7.45
N LEU A 32 0.29 22.11 -6.22
CA LEU A 32 -1.15 22.14 -5.91
C LEU A 32 -1.73 23.56 -5.96
N LEU A 33 -1.01 24.57 -5.47
CA LEU A 33 -1.44 25.97 -5.53
C LEU A 33 -1.58 26.48 -6.97
N ASP A 34 -0.75 25.96 -7.88
CA ASP A 34 -0.82 26.25 -9.31
C ASP A 34 -1.87 25.39 -10.05
N ASN A 35 -2.82 24.79 -9.33
CA ASN A 35 -3.85 23.87 -9.86
C ASN A 35 -3.28 22.64 -10.60
N GLY A 36 -2.04 22.25 -10.30
CA GLY A 36 -1.40 21.08 -10.85
C GLY A 36 -2.07 19.78 -10.42
N LYS A 37 -2.10 18.80 -11.33
CA LYS A 37 -2.59 17.44 -11.05
C LYS A 37 -1.42 16.54 -10.66
N MET A 38 -1.59 15.76 -9.59
CA MET A 38 -0.54 14.90 -9.05
C MET A 38 -0.79 13.44 -9.40
N MET A 39 0.19 12.84 -10.06
CA MET A 39 0.28 11.40 -10.30
C MET A 39 1.30 10.79 -9.33
N VAL A 40 0.91 9.73 -8.63
CA VAL A 40 1.82 8.96 -7.78
C VAL A 40 2.04 7.58 -8.37
N THR A 41 3.30 7.16 -8.40
CA THR A 41 3.68 5.79 -8.76
C THR A 41 4.00 5.01 -7.48
N LEU A 42 3.42 3.82 -7.32
CA LEU A 42 3.59 2.99 -6.13
C LEU A 42 4.15 1.62 -6.48
N ALA A 43 5.16 1.19 -5.70
CA ALA A 43 5.64 -0.18 -5.72
C ALA A 43 4.71 -1.09 -4.90
N GLY A 44 4.68 -2.39 -5.23
CA GLY A 44 3.78 -3.35 -4.60
C GLY A 44 3.86 -3.39 -3.07
N ALA A 45 5.06 -3.47 -2.50
CA ALA A 45 5.24 -3.54 -1.04
C ALA A 45 4.78 -2.28 -0.27
N MET A 46 4.41 -1.19 -0.94
CA MET A 46 3.95 0.03 -0.28
C MET A 46 2.57 -0.13 0.37
N SER A 47 1.73 -1.06 -0.10
CA SER A 47 0.48 -1.42 0.58
C SER A 47 0.77 -2.21 1.86
N THR A 48 1.72 -3.14 1.84
CA THR A 48 2.20 -3.85 3.05
C THR A 48 2.79 -2.90 4.07
N ALA A 49 3.54 -1.88 3.61
CA ALA A 49 4.08 -0.82 4.46
C ALA A 49 3.01 0.17 4.96
N GLU A 50 1.73 -0.10 4.69
CA GLU A 50 0.57 0.67 5.14
C GLU A 50 0.56 2.13 4.70
N MET A 51 1.17 2.43 3.54
CA MET A 51 1.18 3.80 2.98
C MET A 51 -0.24 4.35 2.77
N GLY A 52 -1.23 3.47 2.59
CA GLY A 52 -2.66 3.80 2.51
C GLY A 52 -3.16 4.66 3.67
N LYS A 53 -2.61 4.52 4.89
CA LYS A 53 -3.02 5.34 6.05
C LYS A 53 -2.83 6.83 5.83
N SER A 54 -1.71 7.23 5.23
CA SER A 54 -1.43 8.64 4.89
C SER A 54 -1.96 9.02 3.52
N LEU A 55 -1.84 8.11 2.54
CA LEU A 55 -2.23 8.39 1.16
C LEU A 55 -3.75 8.56 1.00
N ALA A 56 -4.55 7.77 1.72
CA ALA A 56 -6.01 7.85 1.64
C ALA A 56 -6.54 9.24 2.04
N GLU A 57 -5.93 9.88 3.04
CA GLU A 57 -6.30 11.26 3.41
C GLU A 57 -5.94 12.25 2.31
N MET A 58 -4.77 12.09 1.67
CA MET A 58 -4.36 12.94 0.56
C MET A 58 -5.28 12.79 -0.67
N ILE A 59 -5.80 11.58 -0.92
CA ILE A 59 -6.81 11.33 -1.96
C ILE A 59 -8.13 12.02 -1.60
N ARG A 60 -8.64 11.83 -0.37
CA ARG A 60 -9.92 12.44 0.08
C ARG A 60 -9.90 13.96 0.04
N GLN A 61 -8.73 14.55 0.24
CA GLN A 61 -8.51 16.00 0.17
C GLN A 61 -8.25 16.52 -1.25
N ASP A 62 -8.47 15.71 -2.29
CA ASP A 62 -8.24 16.04 -3.71
C ASP A 62 -6.81 16.51 -4.02
N LYS A 63 -5.82 15.96 -3.31
CA LYS A 63 -4.40 16.30 -3.54
C LYS A 63 -3.75 15.31 -4.51
N ILE A 64 -4.20 14.05 -4.49
CA ILE A 64 -3.74 12.98 -5.37
C ILE A 64 -4.81 12.73 -6.42
N HIS A 65 -4.41 12.74 -7.69
CA HIS A 65 -5.35 12.73 -8.81
C HIS A 65 -5.24 11.47 -9.66
N ILE A 66 -4.04 10.88 -9.74
CA ILE A 66 -3.77 9.66 -10.51
C ILE A 66 -2.85 8.77 -9.68
N ILE A 67 -3.12 7.47 -9.65
CA ILE A 67 -2.24 6.48 -9.05
C ILE A 67 -1.90 5.44 -10.12
N SER A 68 -0.61 5.23 -10.36
CA SER A 68 -0.10 4.10 -11.11
C SER A 68 0.56 3.14 -10.12
N CYS A 69 0.02 1.95 -10.00
CA CYS A 69 0.42 0.99 -9.00
C CYS A 69 0.43 -0.43 -9.58
N THR A 70 0.91 -1.38 -8.80
CA THR A 70 0.85 -2.80 -9.18
C THR A 70 -0.47 -3.43 -8.72
N GLY A 71 -0.79 -4.63 -9.21
CA GLY A 71 -1.98 -5.36 -8.76
C GLY A 71 -2.00 -5.62 -7.24
N ALA A 72 -0.81 -5.81 -6.63
CA ALA A 72 -0.67 -6.00 -5.20
C ALA A 72 -1.27 -4.85 -4.38
N ASN A 73 -1.14 -3.60 -4.86
CA ASN A 73 -1.69 -2.45 -4.15
C ASN A 73 -3.23 -2.41 -4.15
N LEU A 74 -3.88 -2.98 -5.17
CA LEU A 74 -5.34 -3.07 -5.25
C LEU A 74 -5.87 -4.18 -4.33
N GLU A 75 -5.17 -5.31 -4.31
CA GLU A 75 -5.57 -6.51 -3.56
C GLU A 75 -5.27 -6.35 -2.07
N GLU A 76 -4.07 -5.89 -1.72
CA GLU A 76 -3.59 -5.90 -0.34
C GLU A 76 -4.28 -4.87 0.54
N ASP A 77 -4.73 -3.75 -0.03
CA ASP A 77 -5.54 -2.78 0.71
C ASP A 77 -6.84 -3.42 1.21
N ILE A 78 -7.46 -4.28 0.39
CA ILE A 78 -8.66 -5.04 0.76
C ILE A 78 -8.30 -6.20 1.70
N MET A 79 -7.18 -6.89 1.48
CA MET A 79 -6.70 -7.93 2.39
C MET A 79 -6.44 -7.37 3.80
N ASN A 80 -5.83 -6.19 3.90
CA ASN A 80 -5.58 -5.51 5.16
C ASN A 80 -6.92 -5.19 5.85
N LEU A 81 -7.93 -4.69 5.11
CA LEU A 81 -9.26 -4.42 5.67
C LEU A 81 -9.90 -5.66 6.34
N VAL A 82 -9.74 -6.86 5.75
CA VAL A 82 -10.39 -8.08 6.27
C VAL A 82 -9.54 -8.89 7.26
N ALA A 83 -8.22 -8.73 7.22
CA ALA A 83 -7.28 -9.57 7.95
C ALA A 83 -6.24 -8.78 8.78
N HIS A 84 -6.41 -7.47 8.97
CA HIS A 84 -5.43 -6.58 9.63
C HIS A 84 -4.77 -7.18 10.87
N ASN A 85 -5.59 -7.71 11.79
CA ASN A 85 -5.14 -8.22 13.08
C ASN A 85 -4.41 -9.57 13.00
N SER A 86 -4.39 -10.19 11.84
CA SER A 86 -3.75 -11.49 11.59
C SER A 86 -2.35 -11.35 10.97
N TYR A 87 -1.94 -10.13 10.60
CA TYR A 87 -0.60 -9.87 10.06
C TYR A 87 0.44 -10.07 11.16
N GLN A 88 1.56 -10.70 10.82
CA GLN A 88 2.62 -11.01 11.77
C GLN A 88 3.93 -10.37 11.36
N ARG A 89 4.67 -9.81 12.33
CA ARG A 89 5.97 -9.21 12.08
C ARG A 89 7.09 -10.19 12.44
N ILE A 90 8.11 -10.27 11.59
CA ILE A 90 9.31 -11.10 11.78
C ILE A 90 10.53 -10.18 11.96
N PRO A 91 10.99 -9.95 13.21
CA PRO A 91 12.08 -9.01 13.48
C PRO A 91 13.42 -9.38 12.83
N ASN A 92 13.71 -10.68 12.64
CA ASN A 92 14.96 -11.22 12.10
C ASN A 92 14.85 -11.67 10.63
N TYR A 93 13.90 -11.12 9.86
CA TYR A 93 13.58 -11.56 8.49
C TYR A 93 14.74 -11.60 7.47
N ARG A 94 15.87 -10.95 7.77
CA ARG A 94 17.07 -10.92 6.91
C ARG A 94 18.00 -12.12 7.13
N ASP A 95 17.89 -12.78 8.28
CA ASP A 95 18.84 -13.79 8.74
C ASP A 95 18.12 -15.10 9.10
N LEU A 96 16.99 -15.38 8.44
CA LEU A 96 16.25 -16.63 8.63
C LEU A 96 17.08 -17.82 8.15
N THR A 97 17.11 -18.86 8.97
CA THR A 97 17.64 -20.17 8.62
C THR A 97 16.73 -20.87 7.60
N PRO A 98 17.25 -21.85 6.83
CA PRO A 98 16.40 -22.64 5.93
C PRO A 98 15.22 -23.31 6.62
N GLN A 99 15.36 -23.71 7.90
CA GLN A 99 14.27 -24.30 8.67
C GLN A 99 13.21 -23.28 9.03
N GLU A 100 13.59 -22.06 9.43
CA GLU A 100 12.61 -21.01 9.72
C GLU A 100 11.83 -20.58 8.46
N GLU A 101 12.48 -20.51 7.30
CA GLU A 101 11.78 -20.27 6.02
C GLU A 101 10.81 -21.42 5.69
N TRP A 102 11.20 -22.67 5.98
CA TRP A 102 10.33 -23.83 5.83
C TRP A 102 9.12 -23.78 6.78
N ASP A 103 9.34 -23.38 8.03
CA ASP A 103 8.27 -23.26 9.02
C ASP A 103 7.26 -22.18 8.60
N LEU A 104 7.70 -21.07 7.99
CA LEU A 104 6.78 -20.07 7.42
C LEU A 104 5.91 -20.67 6.30
N LEU A 105 6.50 -21.49 5.43
CA LEU A 105 5.76 -22.17 4.37
C LEU A 105 4.71 -23.15 4.93
N GLU A 106 5.11 -24.01 5.87
CA GLU A 106 4.22 -25.01 6.49
C GLU A 106 3.05 -24.35 7.25
N ASN A 107 3.25 -23.14 7.77
CA ASN A 107 2.21 -22.37 8.45
C ASN A 107 1.47 -21.40 7.53
N HIS A 108 1.67 -21.46 6.21
CA HIS A 108 1.01 -20.60 5.21
C HIS A 108 1.20 -19.10 5.46
N TYR A 109 2.38 -18.72 5.96
CA TYR A 109 2.75 -17.32 6.18
C TYR A 109 3.50 -16.75 4.97
N ASN A 110 2.73 -16.23 4.01
CA ASN A 110 3.30 -15.50 2.87
C ASN A 110 4.00 -14.23 3.35
N ARG A 111 5.26 -14.02 2.95
CA ARG A 111 6.10 -12.95 3.51
C ARG A 111 6.44 -11.87 2.50
N VAL A 112 6.28 -10.62 2.92
CA VAL A 112 6.81 -9.43 2.27
C VAL A 112 7.75 -8.77 3.28
N THR A 113 9.06 -8.83 3.01
CA THR A 113 10.12 -8.35 3.92
C THR A 113 9.97 -8.91 5.34
N ASP A 114 9.61 -8.07 6.30
CA ASP A 114 9.44 -8.36 7.73
C ASP A 114 7.97 -8.60 8.12
N THR A 115 7.05 -8.64 7.16
CA THR A 115 5.62 -8.79 7.40
C THR A 115 5.08 -10.04 6.72
N CYS A 116 4.39 -10.87 7.49
CA CYS A 116 3.68 -12.05 7.03
C CYS A 116 2.18 -11.79 6.93
N ILE A 117 1.63 -12.23 5.81
CA ILE A 117 0.23 -12.14 5.44
C ILE A 117 -0.32 -13.58 5.44
N PRO A 118 -1.20 -13.92 6.40
CA PRO A 118 -1.69 -15.27 6.52
C PRO A 118 -2.68 -15.61 5.41
N GLU A 119 -2.49 -16.78 4.77
CA GLU A 119 -3.22 -17.16 3.55
C GLU A 119 -4.74 -17.23 3.75
N GLU A 120 -5.19 -17.89 4.81
CA GLU A 120 -6.61 -18.19 5.05
C GLU A 120 -7.41 -16.93 5.38
N GLU A 121 -6.89 -16.10 6.27
CA GLU A 121 -7.58 -14.90 6.75
C GLU A 121 -7.60 -13.79 5.71
N ALA A 122 -6.59 -13.71 4.84
CA ALA A 122 -6.45 -12.68 3.82
C ALA A 122 -6.84 -13.17 2.41
N PHE A 123 -6.01 -14.02 1.81
CA PHE A 123 -6.12 -14.39 0.39
C PHE A 123 -7.35 -15.26 0.13
N ARG A 124 -7.56 -16.34 0.90
CA ARG A 124 -8.71 -17.25 0.72
C ARG A 124 -10.02 -16.55 1.00
N ARG A 125 -10.05 -15.71 2.02
CA ARG A 125 -11.22 -14.89 2.35
C ARG A 125 -11.60 -13.95 1.21
N LEU A 126 -10.64 -13.22 0.63
CA LEU A 126 -10.91 -12.35 -0.52
C LEU A 126 -11.28 -13.15 -1.78
N GLN A 127 -10.57 -14.26 -2.03
CA GLN A 127 -10.79 -15.15 -3.18
C GLN A 127 -12.24 -15.63 -3.27
N GLN A 128 -12.86 -16.00 -2.14
CA GLN A 128 -14.24 -16.47 -2.11
C GLN A 128 -15.21 -15.45 -2.74
N HIS A 129 -14.99 -14.16 -2.51
CA HIS A 129 -15.83 -13.09 -3.07
C HIS A 129 -15.47 -12.78 -4.53
N LEU A 130 -14.19 -12.73 -4.87
CA LEU A 130 -13.73 -12.39 -6.22
C LEU A 130 -14.13 -13.46 -7.25
N ILE A 131 -14.11 -14.74 -6.89
CA ILE A 131 -14.52 -15.83 -7.79
C ILE A 131 -15.95 -15.63 -8.28
N ASP A 132 -16.86 -15.22 -7.41
CA ASP A 132 -18.26 -15.03 -7.77
C ASP A 132 -18.43 -13.85 -8.75
N ILE A 133 -17.69 -12.76 -8.51
CA ILE A 133 -17.67 -11.59 -9.40
C ILE A 133 -17.12 -11.97 -10.78
N TRP A 134 -16.00 -12.69 -10.82
CA TRP A 134 -15.36 -13.12 -12.07
C TRP A 134 -16.23 -14.08 -12.87
N LYS A 135 -16.81 -15.10 -12.22
CA LYS A 135 -17.74 -16.04 -12.88
C LYS A 135 -18.97 -15.34 -13.44
N LYS A 136 -19.50 -14.36 -12.71
CA LYS A 136 -20.61 -13.54 -13.20
C LYS A 136 -20.21 -12.76 -14.46
N ALA A 137 -19.09 -12.03 -14.41
CA ALA A 137 -18.59 -11.28 -15.55
C ALA A 137 -18.35 -12.18 -16.78
N GLU A 138 -17.77 -13.36 -16.58
CA GLU A 138 -17.57 -14.37 -17.61
C GLU A 138 -18.90 -14.84 -18.22
N SER A 139 -19.88 -15.21 -17.38
CA SER A 139 -21.19 -15.67 -17.85
C SER A 139 -21.97 -14.63 -18.64
N GLU A 140 -21.74 -13.35 -18.34
CA GLU A 140 -22.33 -12.21 -19.03
C GLU A 140 -21.50 -11.73 -20.23
N GLY A 141 -20.33 -12.33 -20.48
CA GLY A 141 -19.40 -11.94 -21.55
C GLY A 141 -18.77 -10.55 -21.35
N LYS A 142 -18.74 -10.05 -20.11
CA LYS A 142 -18.25 -8.71 -19.78
C LYS A 142 -16.75 -8.71 -19.48
N ARG A 143 -16.10 -7.58 -19.80
CA ARG A 143 -14.69 -7.32 -19.51
C ARG A 143 -14.58 -6.04 -18.70
N TYR A 144 -13.75 -6.08 -17.68
CA TYR A 144 -13.51 -4.98 -16.77
C TYR A 144 -12.01 -4.78 -16.59
N PHE A 145 -11.61 -3.58 -16.19
CA PHE A 145 -10.28 -3.29 -15.71
C PHE A 145 -10.04 -3.96 -14.35
N PRO A 146 -8.78 -4.26 -13.98
CA PRO A 146 -8.47 -4.91 -12.71
C PRO A 146 -9.05 -4.22 -11.47
N HIS A 147 -9.06 -2.87 -11.44
CA HIS A 147 -9.58 -2.11 -10.31
C HIS A 147 -11.11 -2.17 -10.20
N GLU A 148 -11.84 -2.35 -11.30
CA GLU A 148 -13.30 -2.48 -11.29
C GLU A 148 -13.77 -3.84 -10.73
N PHE A 149 -12.86 -4.82 -10.63
CA PHE A 149 -13.15 -6.06 -9.90
C PHE A 149 -12.95 -5.91 -8.39
N MET A 150 -12.20 -4.89 -7.96
CA MET A 150 -11.82 -4.66 -6.57
C MET A 150 -12.70 -3.59 -5.90
N TYR A 151 -13.17 -2.58 -6.64
CA TYR A 151 -13.95 -1.44 -6.18
C TYR A 151 -15.20 -1.22 -7.03
#